data_AF-A0AAF0E271-F1
#
_entry.id   AF-A0AAF0E271-F1
#
_cell.length_a   1.000
_cell.length_b   1.000
_cell.length_c   1.000
_cell.angle_alpha   90.00
_cell.angle_beta   90.00
_cell.angle_gamma   90.00
#
_symmetry.space_group_name_H-M   'P 1'
#
loop_
_entity.id
_entity.type
_entity.pdbx_description
1 polymer ?
#
loop_
_entity_poly.entity_id
_entity_poly.type
_entity_poly.pdbx_seq_one_letter_code
_entity_poly.pdbx_strand_id
1 'polypeptide(L)'
;MVRIAAYLTTAATFVFAAAGAFAAAVPQQNGGLEARMVYSPKITYPTAKTQWAAGKKAHVSWDVDSLPDEMKNQKSMIKLGHISGNSLNEHLNQTLAKGFKLGSGNVSFTVPKDLEARDDYIVVLFGDSGNASPKFTIHE
;
A
#
# COMPACT_ATOMS: atom_id res chain seq x y z
N MET A 1 69.06 69.47 33.30
CA MET A 1 69.05 68.08 33.78
C MET A 1 67.76 67.43 33.28
N VAL A 2 67.82 66.54 32.30
CA VAL A 2 66.67 65.77 31.83
C VAL A 2 66.88 64.33 32.28
N ARG A 3 65.92 63.78 33.04
CA ARG A 3 65.80 62.35 33.32
C ARG A 3 64.52 61.84 32.66
N ILE A 4 64.68 60.70 32.03
CA ILE A 4 63.73 59.92 31.22
C ILE A 4 62.69 59.22 32.12
N ALA A 5 61.45 59.11 31.65
CA ALA A 5 60.55 57.94 31.77
C ALA A 5 59.21 58.32 31.10
N ALA A 6 58.91 57.94 29.86
CA ALA A 6 58.44 56.62 29.42
C ALA A 6 57.23 56.12 30.24
N TYR A 7 56.03 56.10 29.65
CA TYR A 7 55.14 54.94 29.65
C TYR A 7 54.22 54.97 28.43
N LEU A 8 54.31 53.88 27.66
CA LEU A 8 53.53 53.58 26.47
C LEU A 8 52.04 53.42 26.83
N THR A 9 51.21 54.16 26.12
CA THR A 9 49.77 53.93 25.99
C THR A 9 49.55 52.93 24.87
N THR A 10 48.87 51.81 25.11
CA THR A 10 47.82 51.33 24.20
C THR A 10 46.96 50.25 24.85
N ALA A 11 45.65 50.44 24.73
CA ALA A 11 44.62 49.52 25.16
C ALA A 11 44.63 48.25 24.31
N ALA A 12 44.51 47.09 24.95
CA ALA A 12 44.30 45.83 24.27
C ALA A 12 42.84 45.74 23.80
N THR A 13 42.62 45.83 22.49
CA THR A 13 41.32 45.56 21.87
C THR A 13 41.13 44.06 21.72
N PHE A 14 40.08 43.52 22.34
CA PHE A 14 39.62 42.15 22.08
C PHE A 14 38.99 42.09 20.67
N VAL A 15 39.61 41.36 19.76
CA VAL A 15 39.01 41.01 18.46
C VAL A 15 38.18 39.74 18.66
N PHE A 16 36.87 39.85 18.52
CA PHE A 16 35.95 38.72 18.50
C PHE A 16 35.99 38.11 17.09
N ALA A 17 36.68 36.97 16.93
CA ALA A 17 36.66 36.22 15.67
C ALA A 17 35.36 35.39 15.61
N ALA A 18 34.34 35.89 14.94
CA ALA A 18 33.18 35.10 14.56
C ALA A 18 33.54 34.23 13.35
N ALA A 19 34.02 33.01 13.60
CA ALA A 19 34.10 32.00 12.55
C ALA A 19 32.67 31.51 12.27
N GLY A 20 32.08 32.04 11.19
CA GLY A 20 30.78 31.59 10.70
C GLY A 20 30.84 30.10 10.36
N ALA A 21 30.05 29.29 11.07
CA ALA A 21 29.80 27.92 10.67
C ALA A 21 29.02 27.96 9.35
N PHE A 22 29.64 27.54 8.26
CA PHE A 22 28.90 27.21 7.04
C PHE A 22 28.12 25.93 7.33
N ALA A 23 26.85 26.09 7.73
CA ALA A 23 25.89 25.02 7.63
C ALA A 23 25.68 24.75 6.13
N ALA A 24 26.35 23.72 5.59
CA ALA A 24 25.97 23.18 4.30
C ALA A 24 24.53 22.68 4.44
N ALA A 25 23.59 23.42 3.87
CA ALA A 25 22.23 22.94 3.71
C ALA A 25 22.30 21.70 2.82
N VAL A 26 22.27 20.52 3.43
CA VAL A 26 21.99 19.27 2.72
C VAL A 26 20.64 19.52 2.06
N PRO A 27 20.49 19.37 0.73
CA PRO A 27 19.16 19.39 0.13
C PRO A 27 18.38 18.31 0.86
N GLN A 28 17.41 18.75 1.68
CA GLN A 28 16.42 17.87 2.25
C GLN A 28 15.77 17.24 1.03
N GLN A 29 16.15 16.00 0.72
CA GLN A 29 15.41 15.22 -0.25
C GLN A 29 14.00 15.26 0.30
N ASN A 30 13.13 15.98 -0.41
CA ASN A 30 11.71 15.85 -0.24
C ASN A 30 11.46 14.37 -0.50
N GLY A 31 11.56 13.55 0.54
CA GLY A 31 10.88 12.28 0.62
C GLY A 31 9.43 12.70 0.50
N GLY A 32 8.98 12.77 -0.75
CA GLY A 32 7.65 13.19 -1.11
C GLY A 32 6.74 12.42 -0.18
N LEU A 33 5.80 13.13 0.44
CA LEU A 33 4.70 12.48 1.13
C LEU A 33 4.16 11.46 0.13
N GLU A 34 4.53 10.19 0.28
CA GLU A 34 3.97 9.15 -0.57
C GLU A 34 2.50 9.23 -0.26
N ALA A 35 1.74 9.79 -1.20
CA ALA A 35 0.31 9.86 -1.07
C ALA A 35 -0.12 8.43 -0.78
N ARG A 36 -0.68 8.19 0.41
CA ARG A 36 -1.36 6.93 0.72
C ARG A 36 -2.61 6.92 -0.14
N MET A 37 -2.40 6.64 -1.42
CA MET A 37 -3.41 6.59 -2.44
C MET A 37 -4.27 5.38 -2.12
N VAL A 38 -5.55 5.62 -1.88
CA VAL A 38 -6.55 4.58 -1.65
C VAL A 38 -7.33 4.44 -2.94
N TYR A 39 -7.06 3.36 -3.64
CA TYR A 39 -7.73 2.85 -4.82
C TYR A 39 -8.50 1.58 -4.44
N SER A 40 -9.65 1.39 -5.07
CA SER A 40 -10.51 0.23 -4.84
C SER A 40 -10.86 -0.37 -6.21
N PRO A 41 -10.03 -1.27 -6.74
CA PRO A 41 -10.22 -1.84 -8.06
C PRO A 41 -11.55 -2.59 -8.12
N LYS A 42 -12.43 -2.26 -9.06
CA LYS A 42 -13.71 -2.94 -9.21
C LYS A 42 -13.50 -4.37 -9.71
N ILE A 43 -13.90 -5.36 -8.90
CA ILE A 43 -13.93 -6.76 -9.35
C ILE A 43 -14.96 -6.91 -10.47
N THR A 44 -14.54 -7.47 -11.60
CA THR A 44 -15.37 -7.73 -12.79
C THR A 44 -15.77 -9.20 -12.91
N TYR A 45 -14.99 -10.10 -12.30
CA TYR A 45 -15.33 -11.51 -12.14
C TYR A 45 -14.77 -12.03 -10.80
N PRO A 46 -15.53 -12.79 -10.00
CA PRO A 46 -16.85 -13.38 -10.27
C PRO A 46 -18.00 -12.36 -10.30
N THR A 47 -19.09 -12.75 -10.95
CA THR A 47 -20.38 -12.04 -10.98
C THR A 47 -21.40 -12.79 -10.14
N ALA A 48 -22.59 -12.20 -9.91
CA ALA A 48 -23.66 -12.86 -9.18
C ALA A 48 -24.18 -14.16 -9.82
N LYS A 49 -23.88 -14.39 -11.10
CA LYS A 49 -24.25 -15.62 -11.83
C LYS A 49 -23.10 -16.63 -11.89
N THR A 50 -21.94 -16.28 -11.34
CA THR A 50 -20.77 -17.16 -11.38
C THR A 50 -20.99 -18.36 -10.49
N GLN A 51 -20.60 -19.53 -11.02
CA GLN A 51 -20.57 -20.79 -10.28
C GLN A 51 -19.18 -21.38 -10.43
N TRP A 52 -18.50 -21.63 -9.32
CA TRP A 52 -17.25 -22.38 -9.29
C TRP A 52 -17.48 -23.78 -8.73
N ALA A 53 -16.57 -24.69 -9.06
CA ALA A 53 -16.52 -26.02 -8.48
C ALA A 53 -15.23 -26.15 -7.65
N ALA A 54 -15.36 -26.71 -6.44
CA ALA A 54 -14.24 -26.96 -5.55
C ALA A 54 -13.17 -27.84 -6.24
N GLY A 55 -11.90 -27.55 -5.97
CA GLY A 55 -10.78 -28.25 -6.61
C GLY A 55 -10.55 -27.96 -8.10
N LYS A 56 -11.38 -27.15 -8.76
CA LYS A 56 -11.18 -26.76 -10.16
C LYS A 56 -10.39 -25.46 -10.30
N LYS A 57 -9.87 -25.22 -11.50
CA LYS A 57 -9.23 -23.95 -11.82
C LYS A 57 -10.30 -22.86 -11.96
N ALA A 58 -10.03 -21.72 -11.35
CA ALA A 58 -10.82 -20.51 -11.46
C ALA A 58 -9.89 -19.31 -11.58
N HIS A 59 -10.48 -18.13 -11.77
CA HIS A 59 -9.76 -16.88 -11.77
C HIS A 59 -10.61 -15.77 -11.15
N VAL A 60 -9.96 -14.67 -10.79
CA VAL A 60 -10.61 -13.41 -10.43
C VAL A 60 -10.05 -12.34 -11.37
N SER A 61 -10.91 -11.44 -11.83
CA SER A 61 -10.50 -10.28 -12.63
C SER A 61 -11.08 -8.99 -12.08
N TRP A 62 -10.38 -7.89 -12.31
CA TRP A 62 -10.76 -6.55 -11.88
C TRP A 62 -10.36 -5.51 -12.93
N ASP A 63 -10.98 -4.36 -12.82
CA ASP A 63 -10.72 -3.20 -13.67
C ASP A 63 -9.37 -2.54 -13.30
N VAL A 64 -8.55 -2.30 -14.31
CA VAL A 64 -7.25 -1.64 -14.22
C VAL A 64 -7.16 -0.36 -15.04
N ASP A 65 -8.23 0.05 -15.71
CA ASP A 65 -8.23 1.21 -16.62
C ASP A 65 -7.97 2.50 -15.85
N SER A 66 -8.50 2.60 -14.63
CA SER A 66 -8.25 3.72 -13.70
C SER A 66 -7.12 3.46 -12.70
N LEU A 67 -6.33 2.39 -12.87
CA LEU A 67 -5.27 2.05 -11.92
C LEU A 67 -4.05 2.99 -12.10
N PRO A 68 -3.68 3.75 -11.06
CA PRO A 68 -2.51 4.63 -11.08
C PRO A 68 -1.20 3.87 -11.34
N ASP A 69 -0.26 4.50 -12.04
CA ASP A 69 0.98 3.86 -12.48
C ASP A 69 1.83 3.36 -11.31
N GLU A 70 1.84 4.11 -10.21
CA GLU A 70 2.56 3.81 -8.97
C GLU A 70 2.06 2.50 -8.34
N MET A 71 0.80 2.13 -8.59
CA MET A 71 0.13 0.99 -8.00
C MET A 71 0.21 -0.28 -8.85
N LYS A 72 0.60 -0.17 -10.12
CA LYS A 72 0.64 -1.32 -11.05
C LYS A 72 1.52 -2.47 -10.54
N ASN A 73 2.60 -2.15 -9.84
CA ASN A 73 3.53 -3.14 -9.29
C ASN A 73 3.23 -3.55 -7.85
N GLN A 74 2.23 -2.95 -7.20
CA GLN A 74 1.83 -3.29 -5.85
C GLN A 74 1.46 -4.78 -5.76
N LYS A 75 1.90 -5.43 -4.69
CA LYS A 75 1.60 -6.83 -4.42
C LYS A 75 0.22 -6.97 -3.76
N SER A 76 -0.58 -7.87 -4.29
CA SER A 76 -1.96 -8.09 -3.85
C SER A 76 -2.25 -9.54 -3.49
N MET A 77 -3.41 -9.75 -2.88
CA MET A 77 -3.94 -11.08 -2.58
C MET A 77 -5.47 -11.13 -2.77
N ILE A 78 -5.98 -12.31 -3.07
CA ILE A 78 -7.42 -12.60 -3.09
C ILE A 78 -7.74 -13.44 -1.86
N LYS A 79 -8.69 -12.97 -1.06
CA LYS A 79 -9.31 -13.78 0.00
C LYS A 79 -10.70 -14.24 -0.41
N LEU A 80 -11.08 -15.43 0.03
CA LEU A 80 -12.44 -15.95 -0.05
C LEU A 80 -13.09 -15.82 1.33
N GLY A 81 -14.36 -15.45 1.33
CA GLY A 81 -15.22 -15.46 2.51
C GLY A 81 -16.67 -15.61 2.08
N HIS A 82 -17.60 -15.37 2.98
CA HIS A 82 -19.03 -15.45 2.72
C HIS A 82 -19.81 -14.47 3.60
N ILE A 83 -20.97 -14.03 3.11
CA ILE A 83 -21.85 -13.12 3.84
C ILE A 83 -23.24 -13.77 3.97
N SER A 84 -23.53 -14.33 5.13
CA SER A 84 -24.82 -14.98 5.38
C SER A 84 -25.91 -13.98 5.77
N GLY A 85 -27.06 -14.07 5.10
CA GLY A 85 -28.19 -13.17 5.30
C GLY A 85 -27.80 -11.69 5.16
N ASN A 86 -28.14 -10.91 6.19
CA ASN A 86 -27.86 -9.47 6.30
C ASN A 86 -26.64 -9.16 7.19
N SER A 87 -25.78 -10.15 7.46
CA SER A 87 -24.56 -9.94 8.23
C SER A 87 -23.62 -8.95 7.52
N LEU A 88 -22.86 -8.18 8.29
CA LEU A 88 -21.74 -7.37 7.75
C LEU A 88 -20.40 -8.13 7.83
N ASN A 89 -20.38 -9.32 8.42
CA ASN A 89 -19.18 -10.13 8.55
C ASN A 89 -18.90 -10.89 7.25
N GLU A 90 -17.72 -10.67 6.69
CA GLU A 90 -17.27 -11.29 5.44
C GLU A 90 -16.65 -12.69 5.61
N HIS A 91 -16.40 -13.13 6.85
CA HIS A 91 -15.83 -14.46 7.17
C HIS A 91 -14.61 -14.84 6.31
N LEU A 92 -13.67 -13.90 6.11
CA LEU A 92 -12.50 -14.05 5.24
C LEU A 92 -11.47 -15.05 5.81
N ASN A 93 -11.71 -16.33 5.63
CA ASN A 93 -10.94 -17.43 6.20
C ASN A 93 -9.88 -18.02 5.25
N GLN A 94 -10.03 -17.84 3.94
CA GLN A 94 -9.17 -18.50 2.95
C GLN A 94 -8.44 -17.50 2.06
N THR A 95 -7.18 -17.79 1.72
CA THR A 95 -6.41 -17.03 0.72
C THR A 95 -6.32 -17.84 -0.57
N LEU A 96 -6.92 -17.35 -1.65
CA LEU A 96 -6.96 -18.05 -2.94
C LEU A 96 -5.69 -17.82 -3.78
N ALA A 97 -5.15 -16.61 -3.71
CA ALA A 97 -3.93 -16.22 -4.41
C ALA A 97 -3.24 -15.07 -3.68
N LYS A 98 -1.91 -14.99 -3.73
CA LYS A 98 -1.14 -13.89 -3.12
C LYS A 98 0.15 -13.60 -3.89
N GLY A 99 0.64 -12.37 -3.82
CA GLY A 99 1.93 -11.96 -4.37
C GLY A 99 1.93 -11.62 -5.86
N PHE A 100 0.75 -11.57 -6.48
CA PHE A 100 0.59 -11.07 -7.86
C PHE A 100 0.59 -9.54 -7.88
N LYS A 101 0.84 -8.97 -9.06
CA LYS A 101 0.83 -7.52 -9.26
C LYS A 101 -0.61 -7.04 -9.46
N LEU A 102 -1.00 -5.95 -8.81
CA LEU A 102 -2.34 -5.39 -8.95
C LEU A 102 -2.64 -4.96 -10.41
N GLY A 103 -1.63 -4.48 -11.13
CA GLY A 103 -1.76 -4.12 -12.54
C GLY A 103 -1.93 -5.29 -13.51
N SER A 104 -1.90 -6.54 -13.05
CA SER A 104 -2.16 -7.70 -13.90
C SER A 104 -3.64 -7.82 -14.30
N GLY A 105 -4.56 -7.19 -13.57
CA GLY A 105 -6.01 -7.19 -13.86
C GLY A 105 -6.71 -8.54 -13.66
N ASN A 106 -5.97 -9.62 -13.43
CA ASN A 106 -6.51 -10.93 -13.11
C ASN A 106 -5.48 -11.82 -12.40
N VAL A 107 -5.97 -12.87 -11.76
CA VAL A 107 -5.16 -13.97 -11.23
C VAL A 107 -5.94 -15.29 -11.27
N SER A 108 -5.25 -16.36 -11.67
CA SER A 108 -5.80 -17.72 -11.70
C SER A 108 -5.27 -18.57 -10.55
N PHE A 109 -6.11 -19.47 -10.03
CA PHE A 109 -5.78 -20.36 -8.91
C PHE A 109 -6.61 -21.65 -8.98
N THR A 110 -6.32 -22.58 -8.08
CA THR A 110 -7.19 -23.74 -7.85
C THR A 110 -8.09 -23.43 -6.66
N VAL A 111 -9.40 -23.58 -6.83
CA VAL A 111 -10.37 -23.44 -5.72
C VAL A 111 -10.06 -24.51 -4.67
N PRO A 112 -9.97 -24.19 -3.37
CA PRO A 112 -9.82 -25.20 -2.33
C PRO A 112 -10.86 -26.30 -2.44
N LYS A 113 -10.48 -27.54 -2.12
CA LYS A 113 -11.34 -28.73 -2.30
C LYS A 113 -12.34 -28.93 -1.16
N ASP A 114 -12.03 -28.38 0.00
CA ASP A 114 -12.69 -28.53 1.29
C ASP A 114 -13.60 -27.33 1.60
N LEU A 115 -14.32 -26.84 0.58
CA LEU A 115 -15.30 -25.77 0.73
C LEU A 115 -16.70 -26.36 0.82
N GLU A 116 -17.50 -25.83 1.74
CA GLU A 116 -18.93 -26.14 1.80
C GLU A 116 -19.63 -25.56 0.57
N ALA A 117 -20.62 -26.28 0.03
CA ALA A 117 -21.46 -25.73 -1.03
C ALA A 117 -22.32 -24.57 -0.49
N ARG A 118 -22.17 -23.37 -1.09
CA ARG A 118 -22.93 -22.16 -0.70
C ARG A 118 -23.11 -21.22 -1.88
N ASP A 119 -24.12 -20.37 -1.81
CA ASP A 119 -24.46 -19.34 -2.81
C ASP A 119 -24.14 -17.89 -2.34
N ASP A 120 -23.56 -17.75 -1.16
CA ASP A 120 -23.26 -16.49 -0.51
C ASP A 120 -21.74 -16.19 -0.39
N TYR A 121 -20.92 -16.88 -1.20
CA TYR A 121 -19.48 -16.63 -1.26
C TYR A 121 -19.17 -15.26 -1.85
N ILE A 122 -18.11 -14.65 -1.34
CA ILE A 122 -17.52 -13.44 -1.89
C ILE A 122 -16.00 -13.60 -1.99
N VAL A 123 -15.40 -12.92 -2.95
CA VAL A 123 -13.96 -12.70 -2.96
C VAL A 123 -13.65 -11.26 -2.64
N VAL A 124 -12.56 -11.04 -1.91
CA VAL A 124 -12.05 -9.70 -1.60
C VAL A 124 -10.65 -9.58 -2.17
N LEU A 125 -10.46 -8.59 -3.03
CA LEU A 125 -9.14 -8.20 -3.54
C LEU A 125 -8.50 -7.25 -2.54
N PHE A 126 -7.40 -7.69 -1.93
CA PHE A 126 -6.56 -6.89 -1.04
C PHE A 126 -5.35 -6.35 -1.81
N GLY A 127 -5.12 -5.06 -1.67
CA GLY A 127 -3.92 -4.35 -2.09
C GLY A 127 -3.75 -3.14 -1.19
N ASP A 128 -4.40 -2.05 -1.57
CA ASP A 128 -4.44 -0.76 -0.89
C ASP A 128 -5.81 -0.41 -0.29
N SER A 129 -6.88 -1.00 -0.82
CA SER A 129 -8.20 -1.08 -0.17
C SER A 129 -8.91 -2.38 -0.54
N GLY A 130 -9.57 -3.02 0.43
CA GLY A 130 -10.30 -4.28 0.21
C GLY A 130 -11.57 -4.04 -0.61
N ASN A 131 -11.67 -4.63 -1.80
CA ASN A 131 -12.91 -4.57 -2.60
C ASN A 131 -13.55 -5.95 -2.72
N ALA A 132 -14.83 -6.05 -2.34
CA ALA A 132 -15.59 -7.29 -2.35
C ALA A 132 -16.36 -7.47 -3.68
N SER A 133 -16.43 -8.71 -4.16
CA SER A 133 -17.31 -9.09 -5.27
C SER A 133 -18.78 -9.12 -4.85
N PRO A 134 -19.72 -9.17 -5.81
CA PRO A 134 -21.04 -9.70 -5.55
C PRO A 134 -20.97 -11.12 -4.96
N LYS A 135 -22.04 -11.55 -4.26
CA LYS A 135 -22.21 -12.94 -3.83
C LYS A 135 -22.26 -13.86 -5.05
N PHE A 136 -21.62 -15.02 -4.98
CA PHE A 136 -21.61 -16.03 -6.04
C PHE A 136 -21.61 -17.43 -5.44
N THR A 137 -21.76 -18.45 -6.28
CA THR A 137 -21.92 -19.84 -5.82
C THR A 137 -20.63 -20.65 -5.99
N ILE A 138 -20.31 -21.46 -4.98
CA ILE A 138 -19.32 -22.54 -5.09
C ILE A 138 -20.02 -23.85 -4.74
N HIS A 139 -19.83 -24.84 -5.61
CA HIS A 139 -20.31 -26.22 -5.41
C HIS A 139 -19.14 -27.16 -5.16
N GLU A 140 -19.44 -28.35 -4.64
CA GLU A 140 -18.47 -29.45 -4.46
C GLU A 140 -17.95 -30.03 -5.79
#